data_AF-A0A522RAR9-F1
#
_entry.id   AF-A0A522RAR9-F1
#
_cell.length_a   1.000
_cell.length_b   1.000
_cell.length_c   1.000
_cell.angle_alpha   90.00
_cell.angle_beta   90.00
_cell.angle_gamma   90.00
#
_symmetry.space_group_name_H-M   'P 1'
#
loop_
_entity.id
_entity.type
_entity.pdbx_description
1 polymer ?
#
loop_
_entity_poly.entity_id
_entity_poly.type
_entity_poly.pdbx_seq_one_letter_code
_entity_poly.pdbx_strand_id
1 'polypeptide(L)' 'MGVVETIAGTDRRMFYKSMTTFADHRIWHDVYHVPARGLMLYVKFQADVVTEFTIMSFKEK' A
#
# COMPACT_ATOMS: atom_id res chain seq x y z
N MET A 1 7.37 -0.90 15.00
CA MET A 1 6.73 -0.70 13.69
C MET A 1 6.75 0.76 13.34
N GLY A 2 7.87 1.19 12.76
CA GLY A 2 7.92 2.36 11.90
C GLY A 2 7.61 1.96 10.47
N VAL A 3 7.47 2.95 9.58
CA VAL A 3 7.16 2.77 8.15
C VAL A 3 8.03 1.70 7.48
N VAL A 4 9.34 1.70 7.74
CA VAL A 4 10.30 0.75 7.15
C VAL A 4 9.98 -0.70 7.52
N GLU A 5 9.63 -0.95 8.78
CA GLU A 5 9.33 -2.28 9.28
C GLU A 5 8.00 -2.82 8.69
N THR A 6 7.02 -1.93 8.47
CA THR A 6 5.76 -2.28 7.81
C THR A 6 5.97 -2.63 6.34
N ILE A 7 6.78 -1.86 5.62
CA ILE A 7 7.11 -2.12 4.21
C ILE A 7 7.89 -3.44 4.10
N ALA A 8 8.91 -3.64 4.95
CA ALA A 8 9.71 -4.86 4.96
C ALA A 8 8.90 -6.12 5.31
N GLY A 9 7.85 -5.99 6.11
CA GLY A 9 6.94 -7.07 6.45
C GLY A 9 5.81 -7.32 5.45
N THR A 10 5.72 -6.53 4.37
CA THR A 10 4.67 -6.70 3.36
C THR A 10 4.95 -7.94 2.51
N ASP A 11 3.94 -8.80 2.37
CA ASP A 11 4.02 -10.05 1.62
C ASP A 11 3.00 -10.06 0.47
N ARG A 12 3.30 -10.79 -0.61
CA ARG A 12 2.42 -10.91 -1.77
C ARG A 12 1.01 -11.42 -1.42
N ARG A 13 0.86 -12.24 -0.38
CA ARG A 13 -0.43 -12.74 0.13
C ARG A 13 -1.31 -11.63 0.72
N MET A 14 -0.73 -10.48 1.06
CA MET A 14 -1.45 -9.32 1.57
C MET A 14 -2.04 -8.46 0.44
N PHE A 15 -1.75 -8.77 -0.83
CA PHE A 15 -2.33 -8.07 -1.97
C PHE A 15 -3.86 -8.18 -1.97
N TYR A 16 -4.51 -7.04 -2.11
CA TYR A 16 -5.97 -6.96 -2.20
C TYR A 16 -6.44 -6.72 -3.64
N LYS A 17 -5.97 -5.64 -4.26
CA LYS A 17 -6.32 -5.28 -5.65
C LYS A 17 -5.39 -4.20 -6.20
N SER A 18 -5.35 -4.09 -7.53
CA SER A 18 -4.81 -2.92 -8.22
C SER A 18 -5.94 -1.98 -8.61
N MET A 19 -5.73 -0.67 -8.51
CA MET A 19 -6.71 0.35 -8.90
C MET A 19 -6.00 1.61 -9.40
N THR A 20 -6.64 2.35 -10.31
CA THR A 20 -6.15 3.66 -10.71
C THR A 20 -6.73 4.76 -9.82
N THR A 21 -6.21 5.99 -9.94
CA THR A 21 -6.85 7.15 -9.27
C THR A 21 -7.87 7.81 -10.19
N PHE A 22 -8.71 8.68 -9.61
CA PHE A 22 -9.57 9.56 -10.39
C PHE A 22 -8.77 10.69 -11.06
N ALA A 23 -7.67 11.12 -10.43
CA ALA A 23 -6.82 12.19 -10.94
C ALA A 23 -6.04 11.74 -12.20
N ASP A 24 -5.59 10.48 -12.23
CA ASP A 24 -4.98 9.87 -13.41
C ASP A 24 -5.30 8.38 -13.50
N HIS A 25 -6.00 8.00 -14.57
CA HIS A 25 -6.39 6.62 -14.89
C HIS A 25 -5.27 5.78 -15.53
N ARG A 26 -4.12 6.38 -15.83
CA ARG A 26 -2.96 5.68 -16.38
C ARG A 26 -2.04 5.14 -15.28
N ILE A 27 -2.13 5.73 -14.09
CA ILE A 27 -1.31 5.35 -12.94
C ILE A 27 -2.05 4.28 -12.15
N TRP A 28 -1.43 3.10 -12.06
CA TRP A 28 -1.93 2.00 -11.26
C TRP A 28 -1.37 2.04 -9.84
N HIS A 29 -2.19 1.66 -8.87
CA HIS A 29 -1.80 1.48 -7.49
C HIS A 29 -2.21 0.11 -6.98
N ASP A 30 -1.26 -0.64 -6.43
CA ASP A 30 -1.51 -1.88 -5.72
C ASP A 30 -1.88 -1.60 -4.27
N VAL A 31 -2.99 -2.16 -3.82
CA VAL A 31 -3.50 -2.04 -2.45
C VAL A 31 -3.20 -3.34 -1.71
N TYR A 32 -2.62 -3.22 -0.51
CA TYR A 32 -2.31 -4.34 0.38
C TYR A 32 -3.01 -4.15 1.74
N HIS A 33 -3.45 -5.26 2.33
CA HIS A 33 -3.93 -5.33 3.70
C HIS A 33 -2.84 -5.89 4.61
N VAL A 34 -2.13 -5.00 5.30
CA VAL A 34 -0.96 -5.35 6.11
C VAL A 34 -1.35 -5.42 7.59
N PRO A 35 -1.35 -6.60 8.24
CA PRO A 35 -1.59 -6.68 9.67
C PRO A 35 -0.41 -6.08 10.44
N ALA A 36 -0.69 -5.12 11.32
CA ALA A 36 0.33 -4.50 12.17
C ALA A 36 -0.24 -4.14 13.54
N ARG A 37 0.35 -4.68 14.62
CA ARG A 37 -0.03 -4.40 16.02
C ARG A 37 -1.53 -4.52 16.32
N GLY A 38 -2.20 -5.53 15.75
CA GLY A 38 -3.64 -5.75 15.93
C GLY A 38 -4.54 -4.88 15.04
N LEU A 39 -3.97 -4.01 14.20
CA LEU A 39 -4.67 -3.23 13.19
C LEU A 39 -4.47 -3.84 11.80
N MET A 40 -5.37 -3.49 10.88
CA MET A 40 -5.24 -3.80 9.45
C MET A 40 -4.94 -2.51 8.69
N LEU A 41 -3.72 -2.38 8.17
CA LEU A 41 -3.28 -1.21 7.41
C LEU A 41 -3.62 -1.38 5.93
N TYR A 42 -4.12 -0.31 5.30
CA TYR A 42 -4.38 -0.25 3.87
C TYR A 42 -3.24 0.47 3.16
N VAL A 43 -2.25 -0.28 2.72
CA VAL A 43 -1.05 0.29 2.08
C VAL A 43 -1.26 0.34 0.57
N LYS A 44 -0.95 1.48 -0.05
CA LYS A 44 -1.04 1.65 -1.51
C LYS A 44 0.34 1.93 -2.09
N PHE A 45 0.74 1.15 -3.09
CA PHE A 45 1.98 1.35 -3.85
C PHE A 45 1.64 1.77 -5.26
N GLN A 46 2.29 2.80 -5.78
CA GLN A 46 2.18 3.14 -7.20
C GLN A 46 3.01 2.15 -8.03
N ALA A 47 2.41 1.57 -9.06
CA ALA A 47 3.09 0.74 -10.04
C ALA A 47 4.05 1.59 -10.90
N ASP A 48 5.08 0.96 -11.46
CA ASP A 48 6.02 1.56 -12.42
C ASP A 48 6.97 2.65 -11.89
N VAL A 49 6.99 2.91 -10.57
CA VAL A 49 8.05 3.70 -9.92
C VAL A 49 8.96 2.77 -9.13
N VAL A 50 10.16 2.54 -9.66
CA VAL A 50 11.25 1.99 -8.85
C VAL A 50 11.74 3.14 -7.97
N THR A 51 11.48 3.06 -6.68
CA THR A 51 12.00 3.94 -5.59
C THR A 51 11.42 5.34 -5.42
N GLU A 52 10.10 5.45 -5.24
CA GLU A 52 9.54 6.53 -4.40
C GLU A 52 8.29 6.01 -3.66
N PHE A 53 8.38 5.87 -2.34
CA PHE A 53 7.33 5.31 -1.50
C PHE A 53 6.54 6.42 -0.83
N THR A 54 5.41 6.81 -1.41
CA THR A 54 4.47 7.74 -0.76
C THR A 54 3.36 6.93 -0.11
N ILE A 55 3.40 6.78 1.21
CA ILE A 55 2.30 6.19 1.98
C ILE A 55 1.14 7.20 1.97
N MET A 56 0.13 6.93 1.14
CA MET A 56 -0.92 7.91 0.91
C MET A 56 -2.05 7.89 1.96
N SER A 57 -2.22 6.83 2.76
CA SER A 57 -3.31 6.80 3.73
C SER A 57 -3.22 5.65 4.73
N PHE A 58 -3.46 5.94 6.01
CA PHE A 58 -3.95 4.97 6.98
C PHE A 58 -5.47 5.09 7.02
N LYS A 59 -6.17 4.03 6.65
CA LYS A 59 -7.62 3.95 6.85
C LYS A 59 -7.87 2.94 7.95
N GLU A 60 -8.12 3.43 9.17
CA GLU A 60 -8.77 2.63 10.19
C GLU A 60 -10.23 2.40 9.75
N LYS A 61 -10.73 1.19 10.02
CA LYS A 61 -12.12 0.85 9.72
C LYS A 61 -13.06 1.52 10.71
#